data_AF-A0A0U5CGU1-F1
#
_entry.id   AF-A0A0U5CGU1-F1
#
_cell.length_a   1.000
_cell.length_b   1.000
_cell.length_c   1.000
_cell.angle_alpha   90.00
_cell.angle_beta   90.00
_cell.angle_gamma   90.00
#
_symmetry.space_group_name_H-M   'P 1'
#
loop_
_entity.id
_entity.type
_entity.pdbx_description
1 polymer ?
#
loop_
_entity_poly.entity_id
_entity_poly.type
_entity_poly.pdbx_seq_one_letter_code
_entity_poly.pdbx_strand_id
1 'polypeptide(L)'
;MEGTHFAERLTPIFARINSLVSYLQSFEVKRKVYVNPLGSLNDKFFRGSILFQCIFDSKRREVFAAGGRYDSLVQDFRPSVLASRSQTHAVGFNLSWDVLSSIMVEYVKTPMRTSSKYVEAEMGAFWKTRRCDVLVASFDPTVLRETGVKLTQDLWANDISAELAVDASSLEELLVKYKEHNHSWIVIAKQDSKERGFKVRCLVPKEEFDIRNTELIPWLRNEIRARNTREGTTDNSRYARLSQSEANAAVSERANDVRILVPQHRSKKTNRRNIVESGRLNPEIVPSRLTKTALLRSREVVEKALEGPIAAIDTRDDLLDAIRDTRLSDPDSWRAVIQNAPLTERKYLGQVQDLLLDLASESRADGAETSSNAFIYNFRTGSCINYDLKTGNDR
;
A
#
# COMPACT_ATOMS: atom_id res chain seq x y z
N MET A 1 -49.89 -21.62 -9.06
CA MET A 1 -48.66 -21.01 -9.61
C MET A 1 -48.49 -21.32 -11.09
N GLU A 2 -49.03 -22.44 -11.60
CA GLU A 2 -49.21 -22.64 -13.03
C GLU A 2 -50.13 -21.56 -13.62
N GLY A 3 -49.75 -20.98 -14.76
CA GLY A 3 -50.49 -19.90 -15.43
C GLY A 3 -50.05 -18.46 -15.08
N THR A 4 -48.99 -18.26 -14.30
CA THR A 4 -48.45 -16.91 -14.03
C THR A 4 -47.22 -16.62 -14.91
N HIS A 5 -47.06 -15.39 -15.40
CA HIS A 5 -45.91 -14.93 -16.19
C HIS A 5 -44.54 -15.13 -15.48
N PHE A 6 -44.55 -15.40 -14.17
CA PHE A 6 -43.37 -15.70 -13.38
C PHE A 6 -42.94 -17.16 -13.43
N ALA A 7 -43.85 -18.10 -13.72
CA ALA A 7 -43.54 -19.53 -13.75
C ALA A 7 -42.53 -19.87 -14.86
N GLU A 8 -42.69 -19.27 -16.05
CA GLU A 8 -41.78 -19.45 -17.18
C GLU A 8 -40.38 -18.88 -16.90
N ARG A 9 -40.26 -17.88 -16.02
CA ARG A 9 -38.97 -17.27 -15.64
C ARG A 9 -38.21 -18.09 -14.60
N LEU A 10 -38.85 -19.00 -13.89
CA LEU A 10 -38.20 -19.83 -12.86
C LEU A 10 -37.36 -20.95 -13.47
N THR A 11 -37.83 -21.58 -14.55
CA THR A 11 -37.14 -22.67 -15.24
C THR A 11 -35.67 -22.34 -15.60
N PRO A 12 -35.35 -21.21 -16.28
CA PRO A 12 -33.97 -20.88 -16.59
C PRO A 12 -33.13 -20.53 -15.35
N ILE A 13 -33.74 -20.03 -14.27
CA ILE A 13 -33.04 -19.72 -13.01
C ILE A 13 -32.57 -21.01 -12.34
N PHE A 14 -33.47 -21.98 -12.17
CA PHE A 14 -33.12 -23.28 -11.57
C PHE A 14 -32.13 -24.06 -12.43
N ALA A 15 -32.24 -23.99 -13.77
CA ALA A 15 -31.25 -24.59 -14.67
C ALA A 15 -29.84 -24.03 -14.41
N ARG A 16 -29.71 -22.70 -14.26
CA ARG A 16 -28.42 -22.05 -13.95
C ARG A 16 -27.89 -22.44 -12.57
N ILE A 17 -28.75 -22.52 -11.56
CA ILE A 17 -28.35 -22.94 -10.20
C ILE A 17 -27.85 -24.40 -10.24
N ASN A 18 -28.55 -25.29 -10.94
CA ASN A 18 -28.13 -26.68 -11.10
C ASN A 18 -26.76 -26.79 -11.77
N SER A 19 -26.53 -26.05 -12.86
CA SER A 19 -25.20 -26.00 -13.49
C SER A 19 -24.11 -25.52 -12.53
N LEU A 20 -24.40 -24.48 -11.74
CA LEU A 20 -23.47 -23.98 -10.73
C LEU A 20 -23.13 -25.04 -9.67
N VAL A 21 -24.14 -25.74 -9.16
CA VAL A 21 -23.95 -26.81 -8.16
C VAL A 21 -23.08 -27.94 -8.74
N SER A 22 -23.31 -28.34 -10.00
CA SER A 22 -22.47 -29.33 -10.68
C SER A 22 -21.02 -28.87 -10.76
N TYR A 23 -20.75 -27.60 -11.13
CA TYR A 23 -19.39 -27.06 -11.16
C TYR A 23 -18.74 -27.01 -9.77
N LEU A 24 -19.49 -26.64 -8.73
CA LEU A 24 -18.97 -26.61 -7.36
C LEU A 24 -18.59 -28.02 -6.86
N GLN A 25 -19.35 -29.04 -7.25
CA GLN A 25 -19.02 -30.43 -6.98
C GLN A 25 -17.76 -30.88 -7.74
N SER A 26 -17.64 -30.52 -9.02
CA SER A 26 -16.43 -30.81 -9.82
C SER A 26 -15.17 -30.11 -9.29
N PHE A 27 -15.31 -28.93 -8.68
CA PHE A 27 -14.21 -28.23 -8.00
C PHE A 27 -13.98 -28.69 -6.56
N GLU A 28 -14.66 -29.75 -6.12
CA GLU A 28 -14.51 -30.34 -4.78
C GLU A 28 -14.69 -29.32 -3.65
N VAL A 29 -15.62 -28.37 -3.81
CA VAL A 29 -15.88 -27.36 -2.79
C VAL A 29 -16.49 -28.05 -1.56
N LYS A 30 -15.67 -28.26 -0.52
CA LYS A 30 -16.06 -28.97 0.72
C LYS A 30 -17.01 -28.17 1.61
N ARG A 31 -17.18 -26.88 1.35
CA ARG A 31 -17.99 -25.97 2.18
C ARG A 31 -19.47 -26.11 1.83
N LYS A 32 -20.34 -26.00 2.84
CA LYS A 32 -21.80 -26.07 2.64
C LYS A 32 -22.28 -24.83 1.87
N VAL A 33 -23.06 -25.07 0.82
CA VAL A 33 -23.67 -24.03 -0.01
C VAL A 33 -25.16 -23.97 0.32
N TYR A 34 -25.65 -22.79 0.69
CA TYR A 34 -27.06 -22.56 1.00
C TYR A 34 -27.67 -21.65 -0.04
N VAL A 35 -28.81 -22.06 -0.60
CA VAL A 35 -29.61 -21.21 -1.50
C VAL A 35 -30.53 -20.36 -0.64
N ASN A 36 -30.35 -19.04 -0.69
CA ASN A 36 -31.21 -18.08 0.02
C ASN A 36 -31.98 -17.22 -1.00
N PRO A 37 -33.23 -17.57 -1.35
CA PRO A 37 -34.02 -16.84 -2.35
C PRO A 37 -34.30 -15.38 -1.99
N LEU A 38 -34.25 -15.02 -0.70
CA LEU A 38 -34.52 -13.66 -0.21
C LEU A 38 -33.22 -12.88 0.09
N GLY A 39 -32.05 -13.48 -0.16
CA GLY A 39 -30.76 -12.83 0.07
C GLY A 39 -30.40 -11.87 -1.04
N SER A 40 -30.78 -10.60 -0.93
CA SER A 40 -30.48 -9.57 -1.92
C SER A 40 -29.49 -8.53 -1.37
N LEU A 41 -28.18 -8.77 -1.56
CA LEU A 41 -27.16 -7.75 -1.30
C LEU A 41 -26.91 -6.96 -2.59
N ASN A 42 -27.15 -5.64 -2.56
CA ASN A 42 -26.93 -4.75 -3.72
C ASN A 42 -27.52 -5.28 -5.04
N ASP A 43 -28.79 -5.72 -5.01
CA ASP A 43 -29.52 -6.33 -6.16
C ASP A 43 -29.38 -5.53 -7.47
N LYS A 44 -29.29 -4.20 -7.37
CA LYS A 44 -29.09 -3.28 -8.49
C LYS A 44 -27.94 -3.71 -9.41
N PHE A 45 -26.84 -4.24 -8.87
CA PHE A 45 -25.67 -4.64 -9.65
C PHE A 45 -25.76 -6.05 -10.24
N PHE A 46 -26.50 -6.94 -9.60
CA PHE A 46 -26.57 -8.37 -9.97
C PHE A 46 -27.88 -8.78 -10.63
N ARG A 47 -28.67 -7.79 -11.07
CA ARG A 47 -30.01 -7.98 -11.63
C ARG A 47 -30.02 -9.03 -12.74
N GLY A 48 -30.87 -10.06 -12.56
CA GLY A 48 -31.03 -11.15 -13.53
C GLY A 48 -29.90 -12.19 -13.52
N SER A 49 -29.04 -12.18 -12.50
CA SER A 49 -27.88 -13.05 -12.39
C SER A 49 -27.72 -13.64 -10.97
N ILE A 50 -26.64 -14.40 -10.78
CA ILE A 50 -26.35 -15.09 -9.51
C ILE A 50 -25.48 -14.18 -8.63
N LEU A 51 -25.93 -14.02 -7.38
CA LEU A 51 -25.20 -13.45 -6.26
C LEU A 51 -24.78 -14.59 -5.32
N PHE A 52 -23.59 -14.49 -4.74
CA PHE A 52 -23.14 -15.34 -3.65
C PHE A 52 -22.55 -14.48 -2.53
N GLN A 53 -22.59 -15.02 -1.32
CA GLN A 53 -22.06 -14.40 -0.13
C GLN A 53 -21.42 -15.46 0.75
N CYS A 54 -20.24 -15.13 1.27
CA CYS A 54 -19.50 -15.95 2.21
C CYS A 54 -19.71 -15.39 3.61
N ILE A 55 -20.26 -16.22 4.49
CA ILE A 55 -20.70 -15.81 5.82
C ILE A 55 -19.92 -16.62 6.86
N PHE A 56 -19.46 -15.94 7.91
CA PHE A 56 -19.03 -16.60 9.14
C PHE A 56 -20.26 -16.97 9.97
N ASP A 57 -20.53 -18.27 10.09
CA ASP A 57 -21.62 -18.80 10.91
C ASP A 57 -21.19 -18.88 12.38
N SER A 58 -21.08 -17.70 13.01
CA SER A 58 -20.78 -17.56 14.44
C SER A 58 -22.04 -17.13 15.21
N LYS A 59 -21.90 -16.66 16.47
CA LYS A 59 -23.01 -16.05 17.23
C LYS A 59 -23.69 -14.90 16.48
N ARG A 60 -22.95 -14.23 15.59
CA ARG A 60 -23.47 -13.25 14.63
C ARG A 60 -23.06 -13.69 13.22
N ARG A 61 -24.01 -13.66 12.29
CA ARG A 61 -23.75 -13.94 10.87
C ARG A 61 -23.13 -12.71 10.24
N GLU A 62 -21.85 -12.80 9.93
CA GLU A 62 -21.10 -11.70 9.32
C GLU A 62 -20.65 -12.08 7.91
N VAL A 63 -20.88 -11.19 6.95
CA VAL A 63 -20.48 -11.37 5.55
C VAL A 63 -19.06 -10.84 5.37
N PHE A 64 -18.11 -11.72 5.04
CA PHE A 64 -16.71 -11.32 4.82
C PHE A 64 -16.33 -11.26 3.33
N ALA A 65 -17.11 -11.92 2.47
CA ALA A 65 -16.98 -11.78 1.03
C ALA A 65 -18.35 -11.83 0.38
N ALA A 66 -18.55 -11.05 -0.68
CA ALA A 66 -19.77 -11.07 -1.47
C ALA A 66 -19.44 -10.79 -2.92
N GLY A 67 -20.14 -11.46 -3.83
CA GLY A 67 -19.85 -11.33 -5.24
C GLY A 67 -20.94 -11.93 -6.10
N GLY A 68 -20.76 -11.82 -7.40
CA GLY A 68 -21.75 -12.30 -8.33
C GLY A 68 -21.43 -11.87 -9.74
N ARG A 69 -22.37 -12.17 -10.63
CA ARG A 69 -22.30 -11.79 -12.03
C ARG A 69 -23.06 -10.48 -12.25
N TYR A 70 -22.37 -9.46 -12.75
CA TYR A 70 -22.85 -8.07 -12.85
C TYR A 70 -22.85 -7.55 -14.30
N ASP A 71 -23.34 -8.38 -15.22
CA ASP A 71 -23.43 -8.05 -16.66
C ASP A 71 -24.21 -6.75 -16.91
N SER A 72 -25.32 -6.56 -16.19
CA SER A 72 -26.20 -5.39 -16.32
C SER A 72 -25.47 -4.09 -15.98
N LEU A 73 -24.63 -4.10 -14.94
CA LEU A 73 -23.83 -2.95 -14.55
C LEU A 73 -22.86 -2.54 -15.67
N VAL A 74 -22.20 -3.49 -16.32
CA VAL A 74 -21.30 -3.17 -17.44
C VAL A 74 -22.06 -2.63 -18.64
N GLN A 75 -23.31 -3.06 -18.84
CA GLN A 75 -24.18 -2.55 -19.91
C GLN A 75 -24.63 -1.12 -19.69
N ASP A 76 -24.97 -0.76 -18.46
CA ASP A 76 -25.43 0.59 -18.13
C ASP A 76 -24.38 1.66 -18.44
N PHE A 77 -23.09 1.32 -18.34
CA PHE A 77 -21.96 2.21 -18.62
C PHE A 77 -21.37 2.06 -20.04
N ARG A 78 -21.97 1.23 -20.92
CA ARG A 78 -21.47 1.04 -22.29
C ARG A 78 -21.90 2.20 -23.21
N PRO A 79 -20.95 2.83 -23.93
CA PRO A 79 -21.28 3.84 -24.95
C PRO A 79 -22.14 3.25 -26.07
N SER A 80 -23.17 3.98 -26.51
CA SER A 80 -24.10 3.56 -27.58
C SER A 80 -23.40 3.23 -28.91
N VAL A 81 -22.23 3.83 -29.17
CA VAL A 81 -21.39 3.58 -30.35
C VAL A 81 -20.85 2.14 -30.40
N LEU A 82 -20.77 1.44 -29.27
CA LEU A 82 -20.30 0.05 -29.16
C LEU A 82 -21.45 -0.96 -29.06
N ALA A 83 -22.71 -0.54 -29.23
CA ALA A 83 -23.91 -1.37 -29.06
C ALA A 83 -23.97 -2.58 -30.01
N SER A 84 -23.26 -2.55 -31.15
CA SER A 84 -23.18 -3.65 -32.11
C SER A 84 -22.22 -4.78 -31.70
N ARG A 85 -21.46 -4.64 -30.59
CA ARG A 85 -20.52 -5.67 -30.11
C ARG A 85 -21.20 -6.61 -29.12
N SER A 86 -20.67 -7.84 -29.04
CA SER A 86 -21.15 -8.87 -28.13
C SER A 86 -21.27 -8.37 -26.68
N GLN A 87 -22.26 -8.91 -25.96
CA GLN A 87 -22.50 -8.62 -24.56
C GLN A 87 -21.23 -8.93 -23.73
N THR A 88 -20.75 -7.96 -22.93
CA THR A 88 -19.67 -8.23 -21.97
C THR A 88 -20.29 -8.95 -20.78
N HIS A 89 -19.68 -10.06 -20.40
CA HIS A 89 -20.01 -10.80 -19.20
C HIS A 89 -18.96 -10.52 -18.14
N ALA A 90 -19.39 -10.20 -16.94
CA ALA A 90 -18.49 -9.83 -15.85
C ALA A 90 -18.91 -10.54 -14.56
N VAL A 91 -17.93 -11.16 -13.91
CA VAL A 91 -18.08 -11.85 -12.62
C VAL A 91 -16.93 -11.43 -11.73
N GLY A 92 -17.23 -11.26 -10.45
CA GLY A 92 -16.27 -10.81 -9.47
C GLY A 92 -16.85 -10.86 -8.08
N PHE A 93 -15.98 -10.68 -7.11
CA PHE A 93 -16.34 -10.66 -5.71
C PHE A 93 -15.46 -9.67 -4.96
N ASN A 94 -16.01 -9.14 -3.89
CA ASN A 94 -15.27 -8.34 -2.94
C ASN A 94 -14.94 -9.23 -1.73
N LEU A 95 -13.69 -9.17 -1.27
CA LEU A 95 -13.21 -9.78 -0.04
C LEU A 95 -12.81 -8.66 0.90
N SER A 96 -13.49 -8.57 2.05
CA SER A 96 -13.21 -7.54 3.05
C SER A 96 -11.85 -7.79 3.70
N TRP A 97 -10.82 -7.11 3.19
CA TRP A 97 -9.46 -7.19 3.73
C TRP A 97 -9.41 -6.77 5.20
N ASP A 98 -10.17 -5.74 5.59
CA ASP A 98 -10.20 -5.25 6.98
C ASP A 98 -10.69 -6.32 7.96
N VAL A 99 -11.76 -7.02 7.60
CA VAL A 99 -12.33 -8.13 8.38
C VAL A 99 -11.30 -9.26 8.48
N LEU A 100 -10.68 -9.65 7.36
CA LEU A 100 -9.67 -10.69 7.34
C LEU A 100 -8.45 -10.31 8.20
N SER A 101 -7.99 -9.07 8.11
CA SER A 101 -6.85 -8.56 8.87
C SER A 101 -7.13 -8.57 10.38
N SER A 102 -8.33 -8.18 10.80
CA SER A 102 -8.73 -8.15 12.21
C SER A 102 -8.80 -9.55 12.80
N ILE A 103 -9.40 -10.49 12.07
CA ILE A 103 -9.43 -11.91 12.45
C ILE A 103 -8.01 -12.47 12.56
N MET A 104 -7.14 -12.16 11.59
CA MET A 104 -5.74 -12.61 11.63
C MET A 104 -4.96 -12.01 12.80
N VAL A 105 -5.17 -10.73 13.12
CA VAL A 105 -4.55 -10.08 14.28
C VAL A 105 -5.02 -10.72 15.59
N GLU A 106 -6.31 -11.02 15.74
CA GLU A 106 -6.84 -11.72 16.91
C GLU A 106 -6.30 -13.16 17.02
N TYR A 107 -6.23 -13.86 15.89
CA TYR A 107 -5.65 -15.20 15.80
C TYR A 107 -4.19 -15.22 16.26
N VAL A 108 -3.39 -14.22 15.85
CA VAL A 108 -1.98 -14.09 16.25
C VAL A 108 -1.83 -13.63 17.70
N LYS A 109 -2.72 -12.74 18.19
CA LYS A 109 -2.67 -12.21 19.56
C LYS A 109 -3.10 -13.21 20.62
N THR A 110 -3.95 -14.18 20.30
CA THR A 110 -4.40 -15.19 21.25
C THR A 110 -3.21 -16.08 21.60
N PRO A 111 -2.63 -15.98 22.81
CA PRO A 111 -1.57 -16.88 23.21
C PRO A 111 -2.18 -18.27 23.25
N MET A 112 -1.57 -19.20 22.51
CA MET A 112 -1.93 -20.62 22.39
C MET A 112 -1.99 -21.30 23.77
N ARG A 113 -3.05 -21.02 24.53
CA ARG A 113 -3.36 -21.72 25.76
C ARG A 113 -4.16 -22.93 25.34
N THR A 114 -3.49 -24.07 25.49
CA THR A 114 -3.99 -25.45 25.51
C THR A 114 -3.98 -26.21 24.17
N SER A 115 -3.06 -27.19 24.15
CA SER A 115 -3.24 -28.56 23.66
C SER A 115 -3.44 -28.82 22.17
N SER A 116 -2.33 -29.02 21.45
CA SER A 116 -2.12 -30.23 20.63
C SER A 116 -0.63 -30.36 20.31
N LYS A 117 -0.11 -31.59 20.30
CA LYS A 117 1.32 -31.88 20.20
C LYS A 117 1.81 -31.71 18.75
N TYR A 118 2.91 -30.97 18.60
CA TYR A 118 3.92 -31.06 17.53
C TYR A 118 3.71 -30.43 16.15
N VAL A 119 2.55 -29.89 15.76
CA VAL A 119 2.40 -29.23 14.43
C VAL A 119 1.89 -27.79 14.49
N GLU A 120 1.20 -27.39 15.57
CA GLU A 120 0.54 -26.08 15.63
C GLU A 120 1.34 -24.99 16.35
N ALA A 121 2.50 -25.31 16.94
CA ALA A 121 3.39 -24.32 17.57
C ALA A 121 4.19 -23.48 16.54
N GLU A 122 4.21 -23.90 15.26
CA GLU A 122 5.03 -23.27 14.21
C GLU A 122 4.37 -22.02 13.60
N MET A 123 3.04 -21.97 13.53
CA MET A 123 2.33 -20.91 12.78
C MET A 123 2.41 -19.54 13.47
N GLY A 124 2.56 -19.49 14.81
CA GLY A 124 2.73 -18.24 15.55
C GLY A 124 4.11 -17.59 15.37
N ALA A 125 5.12 -18.35 14.91
CA ALA A 125 6.46 -17.82 14.66
C ALA A 125 6.58 -17.08 13.32
N PHE A 126 5.74 -17.45 12.35
CA PHE A 126 5.67 -16.87 11.00
C PHE A 126 5.19 -15.42 11.00
N TRP A 127 4.26 -15.06 11.91
CA TRP A 127 3.68 -13.72 12.00
C TRP A 127 4.42 -12.77 12.96
N LYS A 128 5.60 -13.17 13.44
CA LYS A 128 6.45 -12.26 14.23
C LYS A 128 7.04 -11.22 13.30
N THR A 129 6.70 -9.95 13.50
CA THR A 129 7.34 -8.83 12.82
C THR A 129 8.83 -8.81 13.18
N ARG A 130 9.70 -9.19 12.25
CA ARG A 130 11.15 -9.10 12.42
C ARG A 130 11.66 -7.96 11.58
N ARG A 131 12.37 -7.04 12.22
CA ARG A 131 13.03 -5.93 11.51
C ARG A 131 14.28 -6.40 10.78
N CYS A 132 15.07 -7.24 11.43
CA CYS A 132 16.20 -7.94 10.82
C CYS A 132 16.46 -9.29 11.53
N ASP A 133 17.26 -10.15 10.90
CA ASP A 133 17.61 -11.46 11.45
C ASP A 133 18.72 -11.34 12.52
N VAL A 134 19.70 -10.46 12.29
CA VAL A 134 20.93 -10.35 13.07
C VAL A 134 21.15 -8.94 13.63
N LEU A 135 21.34 -8.83 14.94
CA LEU A 135 21.74 -7.59 15.60
C LEU A 135 23.26 -7.59 15.86
N VAL A 136 23.99 -6.66 15.27
CA VAL A 136 25.43 -6.49 15.50
C VAL A 136 25.65 -5.51 16.65
N ALA A 137 26.25 -5.97 17.74
CA ALA A 137 26.48 -5.16 18.94
C ALA A 137 27.95 -5.21 19.39
N SER A 138 28.35 -4.26 20.21
CA SER A 138 29.64 -4.20 20.89
C SER A 138 29.45 -3.37 22.16
N PHE A 139 30.09 -3.77 23.24
CA PHE A 139 30.09 -2.99 24.49
C PHE A 139 31.13 -1.87 24.50
N ASP A 140 32.00 -1.85 23.49
CA ASP A 140 32.90 -0.73 23.20
C ASP A 140 32.37 0.07 22.00
N PRO A 141 31.99 1.35 22.19
CA PRO A 141 31.50 2.22 21.12
C PRO A 141 32.51 2.42 19.98
N THR A 142 33.81 2.39 20.26
CA THR A 142 34.84 2.56 19.23
C THR A 142 34.89 1.34 18.32
N VAL A 143 34.87 0.14 18.91
CA VAL A 143 34.79 -1.14 18.20
C VAL A 143 33.47 -1.26 17.44
N LEU A 144 32.36 -0.75 17.98
CA LEU A 144 31.07 -0.75 17.30
C LEU A 144 31.12 0.07 15.99
N ARG A 145 31.70 1.27 16.05
CA ARG A 145 31.80 2.18 14.90
C ARG A 145 32.82 1.75 13.86
N GLU A 146 33.87 1.03 14.26
CA GLU A 146 34.88 0.54 13.32
C GLU A 146 34.60 -0.87 12.81
N THR A 147 34.49 -1.84 13.73
CA THR A 147 34.37 -3.27 13.41
C THR A 147 32.91 -3.67 13.23
N GLY A 148 31.99 -3.12 14.04
CA GLY A 148 30.55 -3.39 13.90
C GLY A 148 29.98 -2.88 12.57
N VAL A 149 30.38 -1.69 12.12
CA VAL A 149 29.98 -1.14 10.81
C VAL A 149 30.48 -2.01 9.65
N LYS A 150 31.76 -2.40 9.68
CA LYS A 150 32.34 -3.29 8.66
C LYS A 150 31.64 -4.65 8.62
N LEU A 151 31.38 -5.23 9.79
CA LEU A 151 30.67 -6.49 9.89
C LEU A 151 29.23 -6.40 9.36
N THR A 152 28.54 -5.30 9.66
CA THR A 152 27.18 -5.06 9.16
C THR A 152 27.18 -4.94 7.62
N GLN A 153 28.16 -4.23 7.07
CA GLN A 153 28.36 -4.15 5.63
C GLN A 153 28.63 -5.53 5.01
N ASP A 154 29.48 -6.35 5.63
CA ASP A 154 29.79 -7.69 5.16
C ASP A 154 28.57 -8.62 5.20
N LEU A 155 27.71 -8.50 6.22
CA LEU A 155 26.45 -9.23 6.32
C LEU A 155 25.46 -8.81 5.22
N TRP A 156 25.31 -7.51 4.96
CA TRP A 156 24.46 -7.00 3.88
C TRP A 156 24.96 -7.42 2.50
N ALA A 157 26.28 -7.38 2.27
CA ALA A 157 26.89 -7.85 1.02
C ALA A 157 26.67 -9.36 0.78
N ASN A 158 26.26 -10.10 1.81
CA ASN A 158 25.97 -11.53 1.76
C ASN A 158 24.48 -11.86 1.90
N ASP A 159 23.58 -10.89 1.65
CA ASP A 159 22.13 -11.02 1.71
C ASP A 159 21.60 -11.46 3.09
N ILE A 160 22.30 -11.09 4.16
CA ILE A 160 21.84 -11.31 5.53
C ILE A 160 21.26 -10.01 6.07
N SER A 161 20.00 -10.04 6.51
CA SER A 161 19.35 -8.89 7.14
C SER A 161 19.96 -8.62 8.51
N ALA A 162 20.77 -7.56 8.61
CA ALA A 162 21.45 -7.17 9.84
C ALA A 162 21.20 -5.71 10.21
N GLU A 163 21.27 -5.39 11.50
CA GLU A 163 21.19 -4.02 12.02
C GLU A 163 22.30 -3.78 13.04
N LEU A 164 22.85 -2.56 13.05
CA LEU A 164 23.83 -2.14 14.03
C LEU A 164 23.11 -1.67 15.31
N ALA A 165 23.51 -2.21 16.45
CA ALA A 165 22.98 -1.83 17.74
C ALA A 165 23.31 -0.38 18.11
N VAL A 166 22.57 0.15 19.08
CA VAL A 166 22.90 1.43 19.74
C VAL A 166 23.93 1.13 20.83
N ASP A 167 24.75 2.12 21.16
CA ASP A 167 25.71 2.07 22.27
C ASP A 167 25.01 1.49 23.53
N ALA A 168 25.56 0.38 24.03
CA ALA A 168 25.05 -0.34 25.18
C ALA A 168 26.24 -0.81 26.03
N SER A 169 26.10 -0.71 27.34
CA SER A 169 27.16 -1.05 28.30
C SER A 169 27.13 -2.52 28.74
N SER A 170 25.98 -3.18 28.56
CA SER A 170 25.75 -4.56 28.97
C SER A 170 24.78 -5.28 28.03
N LEU A 171 24.78 -6.62 28.10
CA LEU A 171 23.89 -7.44 27.31
C LEU A 171 22.44 -7.30 27.78
N GLU A 172 22.23 -7.12 29.07
CA GLU A 172 20.93 -6.89 29.69
C GLU A 172 20.29 -5.60 29.16
N GLU A 173 21.08 -4.51 29.09
CA GLU A 173 20.64 -3.23 28.51
C GLU A 173 20.25 -3.38 27.04
N LEU A 174 21.06 -4.12 26.26
CA LEU A 174 20.78 -4.40 24.86
C LEU A 174 19.49 -5.21 24.67
N LEU A 175 19.25 -6.23 25.49
CA LEU A 175 18.04 -7.05 25.44
C LEU A 175 16.79 -6.27 25.83
N VAL A 176 16.89 -5.30 26.73
CA VAL A 176 15.78 -4.40 27.07
C VAL A 176 15.47 -3.45 25.91
N LYS A 177 16.49 -2.81 25.33
CA LYS A 177 16.33 -1.89 24.18
C LYS A 177 15.73 -2.60 22.96
N TYR A 178 16.15 -3.85 22.71
CA TYR A 178 15.76 -4.59 21.52
C TYR A 178 14.69 -5.67 21.74
N LYS A 179 13.96 -5.60 22.87
CA LYS A 179 12.94 -6.58 23.25
C LYS A 179 11.82 -6.73 22.22
N GLU A 180 11.44 -5.63 21.57
CA GLU A 180 10.30 -5.59 20.64
C GLU A 180 10.69 -5.91 19.19
N HIS A 181 11.98 -5.84 18.84
CA HIS A 181 12.46 -5.98 17.47
C HIS A 181 12.64 -7.44 17.00
N ASN A 182 12.47 -8.41 17.91
CA ASN A 182 12.42 -9.85 17.67
C ASN A 182 13.55 -10.38 16.75
N HIS A 183 14.78 -9.96 17.03
CA HIS A 183 15.99 -10.50 16.41
C HIS A 183 16.13 -12.01 16.66
N SER A 184 16.81 -12.72 15.77
CA SER A 184 17.06 -14.17 15.94
C SER A 184 18.46 -14.43 16.51
N TRP A 185 19.45 -13.64 16.07
CA TRP A 185 20.82 -13.72 16.53
C TRP A 185 21.36 -12.34 16.93
N ILE A 186 22.21 -12.30 17.95
CA ILE A 186 22.98 -11.13 18.35
C ILE A 186 24.45 -11.47 18.17
N VAL A 187 25.17 -10.72 17.33
CA VAL A 187 26.61 -10.89 17.11
C VAL A 187 27.36 -9.79 17.86
N ILE A 188 28.13 -10.18 18.88
CA ILE A 188 28.89 -9.28 19.73
C ILE A 188 30.33 -9.21 19.24
N ALA A 189 30.75 -8.03 18.78
CA ALA A 189 32.11 -7.70 18.43
C ALA A 189 32.89 -7.20 19.66
N LYS A 190 34.15 -7.64 19.78
CA LYS A 190 35.16 -7.22 20.75
C LYS A 190 36.39 -6.69 20.02
N GLN A 191 37.29 -6.03 20.76
CA GLN A 191 38.50 -5.42 20.22
C GLN A 191 39.41 -6.42 19.47
N ASP A 192 39.44 -7.68 19.91
CA ASP A 192 40.21 -8.78 19.35
C ASP A 192 39.39 -9.72 18.45
N SER A 193 38.14 -9.37 18.11
CA SER A 193 37.23 -10.26 17.36
C SER A 193 37.71 -10.61 15.96
N LYS A 194 38.60 -9.80 15.37
CA LYS A 194 39.23 -10.15 14.08
C LYS A 194 40.12 -11.39 14.18
N GLU A 195 40.72 -11.62 15.34
CA GLU A 195 41.65 -12.74 15.59
C GLU A 195 41.00 -13.87 16.38
N ARG A 196 40.18 -13.54 17.39
CA ARG A 196 39.55 -14.53 18.28
C ARG A 196 38.14 -14.95 17.89
N GLY A 197 37.53 -14.27 16.91
CA GLY A 197 36.16 -14.50 16.48
C GLY A 197 35.12 -13.62 17.19
N PHE A 198 33.89 -13.75 16.73
CA PHE A 198 32.72 -13.05 17.23
C PHE A 198 31.91 -13.95 18.16
N LYS A 199 31.35 -13.35 19.21
CA LYS A 199 30.44 -14.06 20.10
C LYS A 199 29.01 -13.93 19.59
N VAL A 200 28.42 -15.03 19.14
CA VAL A 200 27.06 -15.06 18.59
C VAL A 200 26.12 -15.66 19.62
N ARG A 201 25.11 -14.88 20.01
CA ARG A 201 24.04 -15.33 20.91
C ARG A 201 22.77 -15.58 20.11
N CYS A 202 22.30 -16.82 20.16
CA CYS A 202 20.99 -17.19 19.68
C CYS A 202 19.94 -16.72 20.71
N LEU A 203 18.85 -16.10 20.26
CA LEU A 203 17.75 -15.76 21.16
C LEU A 203 16.81 -16.95 21.38
N VAL A 204 16.76 -17.89 20.42
CA VAL A 204 16.00 -19.14 20.48
C VAL A 204 16.75 -20.26 19.72
N PRO A 205 17.41 -21.21 20.40
CA PRO A 205 17.62 -21.35 21.86
C PRO A 205 18.58 -20.30 22.42
N LYS A 206 18.55 -20.01 23.73
CA LYS A 206 19.41 -19.00 24.41
C LYS A 206 20.85 -19.49 24.58
N GLU A 207 21.48 -19.86 23.48
CA GLU A 207 22.84 -20.41 23.43
C GLU A 207 23.83 -19.36 22.92
N GLU A 208 25.08 -19.48 23.35
CA GLU A 208 26.17 -18.60 22.96
C GLU A 208 27.27 -19.42 22.29
N PHE A 209 27.72 -18.96 21.12
CA PHE A 209 28.75 -19.60 20.31
C PHE A 209 29.86 -18.61 20.02
N ASP A 210 31.11 -19.05 20.11
CA ASP A 210 32.26 -18.27 19.65
C ASP A 210 32.62 -18.74 18.23
N ILE A 211 32.47 -17.85 17.24
CA ILE A 211 32.59 -18.17 15.81
C ILE A 211 33.67 -17.32 15.18
N ARG A 212 34.60 -17.94 14.46
CA ARG A 212 35.67 -17.22 13.75
C ARG A 212 35.09 -16.31 12.66
N ASN A 213 35.76 -15.20 12.37
CA ASN A 213 35.32 -14.23 11.36
C ASN A 213 35.01 -14.89 10.00
N THR A 214 35.88 -15.80 9.54
CA THR A 214 35.72 -16.52 8.27
C THR A 214 34.53 -17.50 8.24
N GLU A 215 34.07 -17.97 9.41
CA GLU A 215 33.01 -18.97 9.55
C GLU A 215 31.65 -18.34 9.88
N LEU A 216 31.62 -17.06 10.25
CA LEU A 216 30.42 -16.36 10.71
C LEU A 216 29.32 -16.30 9.65
N ILE A 217 29.65 -15.86 8.43
CA ILE A 217 28.67 -15.74 7.33
C ILE A 217 28.11 -17.12 6.92
N PRO A 218 28.95 -18.15 6.66
CA PRO A 218 28.46 -19.50 6.37
C PRO A 218 27.57 -20.07 7.48
N TRP A 219 27.95 -19.88 8.74
CA TRP A 219 27.20 -20.36 9.89
C TRP A 219 25.83 -19.69 9.99
N LEU A 220 25.77 -18.36 9.90
CA LEU A 220 24.50 -17.61 9.93
C LEU A 220 23.57 -18.02 8.78
N ARG A 221 24.09 -18.23 7.57
CA ARG A 221 23.29 -18.71 6.43
C ARG A 221 22.69 -20.09 6.69
N ASN A 222 23.44 -20.99 7.33
CA ASN A 222 22.94 -22.31 7.67
C ASN A 222 21.85 -22.24 8.73
N GLU A 223 22.07 -21.45 9.79
CA GLU A 223 21.09 -21.24 10.86
C GLU A 223 19.81 -20.55 10.39
N ILE A 224 19.91 -19.53 9.53
CA ILE A 224 18.76 -18.88 8.89
C ILE A 224 17.96 -19.87 8.05
N ARG A 225 18.63 -20.72 7.27
CA ARG A 225 17.96 -21.74 6.45
C ARG A 225 17.27 -22.81 7.31
N ALA A 226 17.94 -23.29 8.35
CA ALA A 226 17.38 -24.24 9.30
C ALA A 226 16.16 -23.65 10.02
N ARG A 227 16.25 -22.38 10.43
CA ARG A 227 15.13 -21.64 11.03
C ARG A 227 13.95 -21.50 10.06
N ASN A 228 14.18 -21.05 8.83
CA ASN A 228 13.13 -20.91 7.82
C ASN A 228 12.41 -22.24 7.55
N THR A 229 13.17 -23.35 7.58
CA THR A 229 12.60 -24.70 7.44
C THR A 229 11.71 -25.06 8.64
N ARG A 230 12.14 -24.73 9.87
CA ARG A 230 11.38 -24.98 11.12
C ARG A 230 10.16 -24.06 11.28
N GLU A 231 10.21 -22.83 10.78
CA GLU A 231 9.12 -21.86 10.93
C GLU A 231 8.09 -21.96 9.81
N GLY A 232 8.18 -23.00 8.95
CA GLY A 232 7.26 -23.17 7.82
C GLY A 232 7.38 -22.03 6.80
N THR A 233 8.45 -21.23 6.85
CA THR A 233 8.82 -20.27 5.82
C THR A 233 9.36 -21.07 4.63
N THR A 234 8.50 -21.87 4.00
CA THR A 234 8.74 -22.33 2.63
C THR A 234 8.95 -21.09 1.80
N ASP A 235 10.21 -20.88 1.43
CA ASP A 235 10.69 -20.02 0.35
C ASP A 235 9.55 -19.32 -0.41
N ASN A 236 9.32 -18.05 -0.10
CA ASN A 236 8.71 -17.11 -1.05
C ASN A 236 9.50 -17.10 -2.40
N SER A 237 10.71 -17.68 -2.40
CA SER A 237 11.52 -18.00 -3.58
C SER A 237 10.90 -19.06 -4.53
N ARG A 238 10.02 -19.96 -4.06
CA ARG A 238 9.38 -20.96 -4.95
C ARG A 238 8.16 -20.42 -5.70
N TYR A 239 7.54 -19.33 -5.24
CA TYR A 239 6.51 -18.62 -6.01
C TYR A 239 7.11 -17.67 -7.06
N ALA A 240 8.41 -17.37 -6.97
CA ALA A 240 9.13 -16.60 -8.00
C ALA A 240 9.66 -17.46 -9.17
N ARG A 241 9.59 -18.79 -9.10
CA ARG A 241 10.17 -19.70 -10.12
C ARG A 241 9.17 -20.56 -10.89
N LEU A 242 7.87 -20.39 -10.66
CA LEU A 242 6.81 -21.03 -11.47
C LEU A 242 6.15 -20.07 -12.47
N SER A 243 6.70 -18.87 -12.67
CA SER A 243 6.29 -17.90 -13.70
C SER A 243 7.35 -17.71 -14.80
N GLN A 244 8.06 -18.78 -15.17
CA GLN A 244 8.66 -18.91 -16.50
C GLN A 244 7.92 -19.99 -17.28
N SER A 245 6.66 -19.71 -17.57
CA SER A 245 6.03 -20.22 -18.79
C SER A 245 5.36 -19.02 -19.46
N GLU A 246 5.72 -18.82 -20.71
CA GLU A 246 5.37 -17.69 -21.53
C GLU A 246 3.86 -17.54 -21.65
N ALA A 247 3.31 -16.51 -21.00
CA ALA A 247 2.01 -15.98 -21.35
C ALA A 247 2.08 -14.45 -21.21
N ASN A 248 2.18 -13.80 -22.36
CA ASN A 248 1.96 -12.37 -22.52
C ASN A 248 0.62 -11.97 -21.90
N ALA A 249 0.67 -11.50 -20.66
CA ALA A 249 -0.38 -10.68 -20.07
C ALA A 249 0.33 -9.50 -19.39
N ALA A 250 0.50 -8.44 -20.18
CA ALA A 250 0.96 -7.15 -19.71
C ALA A 250 -0.02 -6.59 -18.67
N VAL A 251 0.18 -6.95 -17.41
CA VAL A 251 -0.13 -6.06 -16.31
C VAL A 251 0.90 -4.95 -16.43
N SER A 252 0.55 -3.90 -17.15
CA SER A 252 1.30 -2.65 -17.08
C SER A 252 1.20 -2.19 -15.63
N GLU A 253 2.23 -2.49 -14.84
CA GLU A 253 2.79 -1.46 -13.99
C GLU A 253 2.83 -0.20 -14.86
N ARG A 254 2.03 0.81 -14.52
CA ARG A 254 2.16 2.10 -15.18
C ARG A 254 3.51 2.64 -14.75
N ALA A 255 4.57 2.21 -15.45
CA ALA A 255 5.84 2.88 -15.43
C ALA A 255 5.52 4.35 -15.71
N ASN A 256 5.87 5.23 -14.76
CA ASN A 256 5.55 6.65 -14.84
C ASN A 256 6.10 7.19 -16.19
N ASP A 257 5.18 7.41 -17.14
CA ASP A 257 5.50 7.75 -18.53
C ASP A 257 5.80 9.25 -18.61
N VAL A 258 7.08 9.62 -18.53
CA VAL A 258 7.52 11.01 -18.66
C VAL A 258 7.67 11.34 -20.15
N ARG A 259 6.71 12.07 -20.70
CA ARG A 259 6.74 12.54 -22.10
C ARG A 259 7.40 13.90 -22.21
N ILE A 260 8.50 13.98 -22.97
CA ILE A 260 9.30 15.22 -23.12
C ILE A 260 8.99 15.86 -24.48
N LEU A 261 8.45 17.09 -24.46
CA LEU A 261 8.22 17.90 -25.65
C LEU A 261 9.28 19.01 -25.73
N VAL A 262 10.03 19.09 -26.83
CA VAL A 262 11.02 20.16 -27.06
C VAL A 262 10.51 21.12 -28.15
N PRO A 263 10.46 22.45 -27.90
CA PRO A 263 10.02 23.42 -28.88
C PRO A 263 10.95 23.47 -30.11
N GLN A 264 10.40 23.31 -31.32
CA GLN A 264 11.13 23.36 -32.60
C GLN A 264 11.27 24.77 -33.18
N HIS A 265 11.20 25.85 -32.39
CA HIS A 265 11.38 27.19 -32.95
C HIS A 265 12.87 27.57 -33.00
N ARG A 266 13.38 27.76 -34.23
CA ARG A 266 14.64 28.46 -34.50
C ARG A 266 14.48 29.91 -34.05
N SER A 267 15.21 30.36 -33.04
CA SER A 267 15.87 31.67 -33.00
C SER A 267 16.41 32.01 -31.60
N LYS A 268 17.57 32.67 -31.63
CA LYS A 268 18.32 33.38 -30.57
C LYS A 268 19.12 32.53 -29.57
N LYS A 269 20.43 32.80 -29.62
CA LYS A 269 21.50 32.31 -28.75
C LYS A 269 21.15 32.55 -27.27
N THR A 270 20.63 31.53 -26.62
CA THR A 270 20.71 31.39 -25.17
C THR A 270 21.25 30.00 -24.89
N ASN A 271 22.24 29.91 -24.00
CA ASN A 271 23.12 28.77 -23.68
C ASN A 271 22.44 27.37 -23.69
N ARG A 272 22.21 26.81 -24.89
CA ARG A 272 21.71 25.44 -25.07
C ARG A 272 22.81 24.38 -24.90
N ARG A 273 24.08 24.77 -24.75
CA ARG A 273 25.20 23.83 -24.57
C ARG A 273 25.39 23.38 -23.12
N ASN A 274 25.10 24.21 -22.12
CA ASN A 274 25.33 23.83 -20.72
C ASN A 274 24.37 22.76 -20.18
N ILE A 275 23.27 22.47 -20.87
CA ILE A 275 22.33 21.40 -20.46
C ILE A 275 22.72 20.04 -21.09
N VAL A 276 23.47 20.06 -22.19
CA VAL A 276 23.85 18.84 -22.94
C VAL A 276 25.33 18.47 -22.73
N GLU A 277 26.20 19.42 -22.37
CA GLU A 277 27.65 19.23 -22.34
C GLU A 277 28.22 18.71 -20.99
N SER A 278 27.45 18.76 -19.89
CA SER A 278 27.83 18.08 -18.64
C SER A 278 27.61 16.56 -18.65
N GLY A 279 27.18 16.00 -19.79
CA GLY A 279 26.92 14.58 -19.99
C GLY A 279 27.78 14.00 -21.11
N ARG A 280 29.11 14.15 -21.03
CA ARG A 280 30.05 13.47 -21.93
C ARG A 280 30.20 11.99 -21.56
N LEU A 281 29.09 11.25 -21.48
CA LEU A 281 29.05 9.81 -21.22
C LEU A 281 27.80 9.21 -21.90
N ASN A 282 28.04 8.42 -22.95
CA ASN A 282 27.21 7.41 -23.60
C ASN A 282 25.72 7.75 -23.94
N PRO A 283 25.32 7.72 -25.23
CA PRO A 283 23.95 7.99 -25.70
C PRO A 283 22.84 7.10 -25.10
N GLU A 284 23.18 5.97 -24.46
CA GLU A 284 22.22 5.05 -23.85
C GLU A 284 21.77 5.48 -22.42
N ILE A 285 22.49 6.42 -21.78
CA ILE A 285 22.28 6.81 -20.36
C ILE A 285 21.47 8.13 -20.23
N VAL A 286 21.39 8.93 -21.29
CA VAL A 286 20.81 10.29 -21.27
C VAL A 286 19.29 10.34 -21.01
N PRO A 287 18.43 9.42 -21.52
CA PRO A 287 17.00 9.42 -21.22
C PRO A 287 16.69 9.24 -19.72
N SER A 288 17.62 8.62 -18.98
CA SER A 288 17.42 8.26 -17.56
C SER A 288 17.49 9.48 -16.63
N ARG A 289 18.37 10.47 -16.89
CA ARG A 289 18.57 11.60 -15.96
C ARG A 289 17.43 12.62 -16.00
N LEU A 290 16.97 13.04 -17.16
CA LEU A 290 15.84 13.97 -17.29
C LEU A 290 14.54 13.36 -16.74
N THR A 291 14.30 12.10 -17.07
CA THR A 291 13.17 11.32 -16.54
C THR A 291 13.26 11.20 -15.03
N LYS A 292 14.43 10.85 -14.49
CA LYS A 292 14.65 10.74 -13.03
C LYS A 292 14.47 12.09 -12.33
N THR A 293 14.99 13.18 -12.90
CA THR A 293 14.80 14.52 -12.33
C THR A 293 13.34 14.97 -12.39
N ALA A 294 12.63 14.72 -13.49
CA ALA A 294 11.21 15.02 -13.61
C ALA A 294 10.38 14.24 -12.57
N LEU A 295 10.68 12.95 -12.39
CA LEU A 295 10.05 12.12 -11.37
C LEU A 295 10.35 12.62 -9.96
N LEU A 296 11.61 12.92 -9.65
CA LEU A 296 12.01 13.45 -8.34
C LEU A 296 11.30 14.78 -8.03
N ARG A 297 11.27 15.72 -8.98
CA ARG A 297 10.58 17.01 -8.80
C ARG A 297 9.07 16.86 -8.70
N SER A 298 8.47 15.95 -9.47
CA SER A 298 7.02 15.68 -9.36
C SER A 298 6.66 15.12 -7.98
N ARG A 299 7.50 14.24 -7.41
CA ARG A 299 7.32 13.71 -6.05
C ARG A 299 7.50 14.79 -4.99
N GLU A 300 8.55 15.62 -5.12
CA GLU A 300 8.79 16.74 -4.20
C GLU A 300 7.58 17.69 -4.15
N VAL A 301 6.94 17.97 -5.28
CA VAL A 301 5.72 18.80 -5.34
C VAL A 301 4.53 18.10 -4.66
N VAL A 302 4.38 16.79 -4.83
CA VAL A 302 3.31 16.01 -4.17
C VAL A 302 3.55 15.91 -2.67
N GLU A 303 4.79 15.67 -2.22
CA GLU A 303 5.17 15.62 -0.81
C GLU A 303 4.92 16.97 -0.12
N LYS A 304 5.32 18.08 -0.76
CA LYS A 304 4.99 19.43 -0.28
C LYS A 304 3.48 19.71 -0.27
N ALA A 305 2.72 19.12 -1.19
CA ALA A 305 1.27 19.24 -1.17
C ALA A 305 0.64 18.44 0.00
N LEU A 306 1.20 17.29 0.36
CA LEU A 306 0.75 16.45 1.49
C LEU A 306 0.97 17.11 2.86
N GLU A 307 1.96 17.99 2.97
CA GLU A 307 2.22 18.80 4.19
C GLU A 307 1.27 20.01 4.31
N GLY A 308 0.46 20.27 3.29
CA GLY A 308 -0.48 21.40 3.26
C GLY A 308 -1.66 21.24 4.24
N PRO A 309 -2.21 22.36 4.75
CA PRO A 309 -3.32 22.33 5.68
C PRO A 309 -4.60 21.78 5.03
N ILE A 310 -5.45 21.18 5.85
CA ILE A 310 -6.73 20.58 5.42
C ILE A 310 -7.89 21.42 5.99
N ALA A 311 -8.67 22.04 5.10
CA ALA A 311 -9.92 22.70 5.44
C ALA A 311 -11.10 21.71 5.30
N ALA A 312 -11.73 21.36 6.41
CA ALA A 312 -12.91 20.50 6.41
C ALA A 312 -14.19 21.35 6.33
N ILE A 313 -14.97 21.20 5.26
CA ILE A 313 -16.19 21.99 5.01
C ILE A 313 -17.41 21.08 4.77
N ASP A 314 -18.61 21.60 5.04
CA ASP A 314 -19.89 20.98 4.71
C ASP A 314 -20.51 21.73 3.54
N THR A 315 -20.48 21.13 2.35
CA THR A 315 -21.12 21.71 1.19
C THR A 315 -21.66 20.65 0.26
N ARG A 316 -22.40 21.07 -0.76
CA ARG A 316 -22.82 20.19 -1.85
C ARG A 316 -21.69 20.07 -2.88
N ASP A 317 -21.63 18.94 -3.59
CA ASP A 317 -20.55 18.69 -4.55
C ASP A 317 -20.51 19.71 -5.70
N ASP A 318 -21.66 20.24 -6.13
CA ASP A 318 -21.74 21.29 -7.16
C ASP A 318 -21.09 22.60 -6.70
N LEU A 319 -21.20 22.94 -5.42
CA LEU A 319 -20.52 24.10 -4.85
C LEU A 319 -19.04 23.83 -4.55
N LEU A 320 -18.69 22.60 -4.19
CA LEU A 320 -17.29 22.19 -4.03
C LEU A 320 -16.54 22.28 -5.36
N ASP A 321 -17.15 21.83 -6.45
CA ASP A 321 -16.63 21.99 -7.81
C ASP A 321 -16.51 23.46 -8.21
N ALA A 322 -17.48 24.30 -7.85
CA ALA A 322 -17.40 25.74 -8.07
C ALA A 322 -16.25 26.39 -7.29
N ILE A 323 -16.01 25.98 -6.04
CA ILE A 323 -14.86 26.45 -5.23
C ILE A 323 -13.54 26.04 -5.89
N ARG A 324 -13.43 24.82 -6.45
CA ARG A 324 -12.22 24.34 -7.15
C ARG A 324 -11.80 25.26 -8.29
N ASP A 325 -12.76 25.87 -8.99
CA ASP A 325 -12.50 26.73 -10.14
C ASP A 325 -12.21 28.19 -9.75
N THR A 326 -12.26 28.52 -8.45
CA THR A 326 -11.87 29.85 -7.92
C THR A 326 -10.37 29.95 -7.62
N ARG A 327 -9.88 31.19 -7.45
CA ARG A 327 -8.50 31.46 -7.02
C ARG A 327 -8.49 32.61 -6.02
N LEU A 328 -7.71 32.51 -4.94
CA LEU A 328 -7.54 33.63 -3.99
C LEU A 328 -6.84 34.85 -4.63
N SER A 329 -6.03 34.62 -5.65
CA SER A 329 -5.43 35.68 -6.46
C SER A 329 -6.41 36.42 -7.37
N ASP A 330 -7.61 35.87 -7.59
CA ASP A 330 -8.67 36.46 -8.40
C ASP A 330 -9.94 36.68 -7.56
N PRO A 331 -10.11 37.86 -6.94
CA PRO A 331 -11.27 38.15 -6.09
C PRO A 331 -12.60 38.15 -6.86
N ASP A 332 -12.59 38.31 -8.18
CA ASP A 332 -13.82 38.29 -8.99
C ASP A 332 -14.35 36.86 -9.17
N SER A 333 -13.45 35.86 -9.19
CA SER A 333 -13.84 34.44 -9.22
C SER A 333 -14.66 34.02 -7.99
N TRP A 334 -14.25 34.45 -6.79
CA TRP A 334 -14.98 34.21 -5.54
C TRP A 334 -16.30 34.97 -5.47
N ARG A 335 -16.31 36.25 -5.90
CA ARG A 335 -17.55 37.04 -5.96
C ARG A 335 -18.58 36.38 -6.88
N ALA A 336 -18.17 35.86 -8.03
CA ALA A 336 -19.05 35.18 -8.96
C ALA A 336 -19.66 33.90 -8.35
N VAL A 337 -18.85 33.08 -7.67
CA VAL A 337 -19.33 31.84 -7.02
C VAL A 337 -20.30 32.15 -5.87
N ILE A 338 -19.97 33.14 -5.02
CA ILE A 338 -20.84 33.55 -3.90
C ILE A 338 -22.17 34.13 -4.42
N GLN A 339 -22.15 34.92 -5.50
CA GLN A 339 -23.37 35.49 -6.07
C GLN A 339 -24.26 34.45 -6.75
N ASN A 340 -23.66 33.45 -7.41
CA ASN A 340 -24.40 32.40 -8.09
C ASN A 340 -24.93 31.31 -7.13
N ALA A 341 -24.43 31.25 -5.89
CA ALA A 341 -24.90 30.30 -4.89
C ALA A 341 -26.27 30.68 -4.28
N PRO A 342 -27.04 29.69 -3.77
CA PRO A 342 -28.29 29.92 -3.03
C PRO A 342 -28.09 30.89 -1.86
N LEU A 343 -29.07 31.78 -1.63
CA LEU A 343 -29.03 32.82 -0.58
C LEU A 343 -28.67 32.28 0.81
N THR A 344 -29.08 31.05 1.12
CA THR A 344 -28.81 30.35 2.39
C THR A 344 -27.34 29.96 2.56
N GLU A 345 -26.61 29.75 1.47
CA GLU A 345 -25.24 29.24 1.46
C GLU A 345 -24.19 30.35 1.22
N ARG A 346 -24.60 31.54 0.75
CA ARG A 346 -23.69 32.68 0.48
C ARG A 346 -22.86 33.10 1.70
N LYS A 347 -23.50 33.15 2.88
CA LYS A 347 -22.81 33.51 4.12
C LYS A 347 -21.75 32.46 4.49
N TYR A 348 -22.06 31.19 4.26
CA TYR A 348 -21.14 30.08 4.51
C TYR A 348 -19.97 30.07 3.52
N LEU A 349 -20.21 30.31 2.23
CA LEU A 349 -19.15 30.45 1.24
C LEU A 349 -18.19 31.62 1.53
N GLY A 350 -18.70 32.72 2.08
CA GLY A 350 -17.85 33.81 2.60
C GLY A 350 -16.95 33.34 3.75
N GLN A 351 -17.48 32.57 4.70
CA GLN A 351 -16.66 31.98 5.78
C GLN A 351 -15.61 31.00 5.27
N VAL A 352 -15.92 30.23 4.22
CA VAL A 352 -14.94 29.35 3.57
C VAL A 352 -13.85 30.17 2.87
N GLN A 353 -14.21 31.28 2.22
CA GLN A 353 -13.23 32.20 1.62
C GLN A 353 -12.28 32.80 2.67
N ASP A 354 -12.84 33.27 3.80
CA ASP A 354 -12.07 33.83 4.91
C ASP A 354 -11.13 32.77 5.53
N LEU A 355 -11.62 31.55 5.75
CA LEU A 355 -10.82 30.42 6.24
C LEU A 355 -9.61 30.13 5.32
N LEU A 356 -9.82 30.16 4.00
CA LEU A 356 -8.73 29.93 3.04
C LEU A 356 -7.72 31.08 3.02
N LEU A 357 -8.16 32.32 3.26
CA LEU A 357 -7.27 33.48 3.41
C LEU A 357 -6.46 33.40 4.70
N ASP A 358 -7.06 32.96 5.80
CA ASP A 358 -6.38 32.75 7.07
C ASP A 358 -5.29 31.68 6.93
N LEU A 359 -5.61 30.53 6.33
CA LEU A 359 -4.64 29.46 6.03
C LEU A 359 -3.49 29.93 5.11
N ALA A 360 -3.78 30.82 4.15
CA ALA A 360 -2.78 31.42 3.29
C ALA A 360 -1.88 32.43 4.04
N SER A 361 -2.35 33.02 5.14
CA SER A 361 -1.58 33.94 5.97
C SER A 361 -0.70 33.21 6.99
N GLU A 362 -1.20 32.10 7.56
CA GLU A 362 -0.48 31.26 8.51
C GLU A 362 0.74 30.58 7.86
N SER A 363 0.60 30.12 6.62
CA SER A 363 1.70 29.54 5.85
C SER A 363 2.84 30.52 5.52
N ARG A 364 2.61 31.84 5.69
CA ARG A 364 3.61 32.90 5.50
C ARG A 364 4.29 33.33 6.80
N ALA A 365 3.60 33.21 7.93
CA ALA A 365 4.10 33.67 9.22
C ALA A 365 5.27 32.82 9.74
N ASP A 366 5.34 31.55 9.32
CA ASP A 366 6.29 30.57 9.86
C ASP A 366 7.71 30.62 9.23
N GLY A 367 8.01 31.64 8.42
CA GLY A 367 9.36 31.92 7.89
C GLY A 367 9.97 30.88 6.95
N ALA A 368 9.28 29.76 6.73
CA ALA A 368 9.58 28.73 5.77
C ALA A 368 8.42 28.63 4.77
N GLU A 369 8.70 28.66 3.47
CA GLU A 369 7.72 28.43 2.39
C GLU A 369 7.17 27.00 2.50
N THR A 370 6.24 26.78 3.43
CA THR A 370 5.88 25.43 3.89
C THR A 370 4.78 24.83 3.04
N SER A 371 3.87 25.61 2.46
CA SER A 371 2.84 25.07 1.54
C SER A 371 2.18 26.16 0.69
N SER A 372 2.22 26.00 -0.64
CA SER A 372 1.47 26.86 -1.58
C SER A 372 0.05 26.36 -1.86
N ASN A 373 -0.30 25.16 -1.36
CA ASN A 373 -1.57 24.51 -1.61
C ASN A 373 -2.20 24.04 -0.29
N ALA A 374 -3.53 23.93 -0.27
CA ALA A 374 -4.32 23.32 0.80
C ALA A 374 -5.25 22.24 0.24
N PHE A 375 -5.68 21.32 1.09
CA PHE A 375 -6.75 20.39 0.75
C PHE A 375 -8.07 20.86 1.33
N ILE A 376 -9.13 20.80 0.53
CA ILE A 376 -10.49 21.05 1.00
C ILE A 376 -11.22 19.72 1.02
N TYR A 377 -11.58 19.25 2.21
CA TYR A 377 -12.29 18.01 2.44
C TYR A 377 -13.76 18.28 2.74
N ASN A 378 -14.64 17.74 1.91
CA ASN A 378 -16.08 17.80 2.14
C ASN A 378 -16.51 16.63 3.02
N PHE A 379 -16.76 16.88 4.30
CA PHE A 379 -17.14 15.80 5.23
C PHE A 379 -18.58 15.31 5.04
N ARG A 380 -19.39 15.98 4.21
CA ARG A 380 -20.74 15.53 3.85
C ARG A 380 -20.74 14.43 2.78
N THR A 381 -19.86 14.52 1.79
CA THR A 381 -19.83 13.60 0.63
C THR A 381 -18.55 12.76 0.57
N GLY A 382 -17.53 13.10 1.35
CA GLY A 382 -16.21 12.46 1.32
C GLY A 382 -15.29 12.95 0.19
N SER A 383 -15.73 13.94 -0.61
CA SER A 383 -14.96 14.52 -1.72
C SER A 383 -13.79 15.35 -1.19
N CYS A 384 -12.64 15.30 -1.88
CA CYS A 384 -11.45 16.08 -1.53
C CYS A 384 -10.88 16.76 -2.77
N ILE A 385 -10.56 18.05 -2.67
CA ILE A 385 -9.95 18.84 -3.74
C ILE A 385 -8.64 19.48 -3.25
N ASN A 386 -7.67 19.63 -4.15
CA ASN A 386 -6.47 20.43 -3.90
C ASN A 386 -6.70 21.86 -4.40
N TYR A 387 -6.41 22.84 -3.56
CA TYR A 387 -6.70 24.25 -3.80
C TYR A 387 -5.44 25.10 -3.62
N ASP A 388 -5.18 26.00 -4.56
CA ASP A 388 -3.99 26.88 -4.57
C ASP A 388 -4.22 28.09 -3.66
N LEU A 389 -3.35 28.27 -2.67
CA LEU A 389 -3.41 29.36 -1.69
C LEU A 389 -2.67 30.63 -2.13
N LYS A 390 -2.10 30.67 -3.35
CA LYS A 390 -1.39 31.86 -3.85
C LYS A 390 -2.30 33.06 -3.96
N THR A 391 -1.87 34.16 -3.32
CA THR A 391 -2.53 35.46 -3.41
C THR A 391 -1.83 36.32 -4.47
N GLY A 392 -2.52 37.32 -5.02
CA GLY A 392 -2.05 38.11 -6.18
C GLY A 392 -0.70 38.83 -6.00
N ASN A 393 -0.13 38.87 -4.79
CA ASN A 393 1.20 39.41 -4.51
C ASN A 393 2.37 38.46 -4.87
N ASP A 394 2.10 37.21 -5.25
CA ASP A 394 3.15 36.19 -5.50
C ASP A 394 3.49 36.01 -7.00
N ARG A 395 3.47 37.09 -7.79
CA ARG A 395 3.82 37.07 -9.23
C ARG A 395 5.24 37.51 -9.55
#